data_AF-A0A0F2LC37-F1
#
_entry.id   AF-A0A0F2LC37-F1
#
_cell.length_a   1.000
_cell.length_b   1.000
_cell.length_c   1.000
_cell.angle_alpha   90.00
_cell.angle_beta   90.00
_cell.angle_gamma   90.00
#
_symmetry.space_group_name_H-M   'P 1'
#
loop_
_entity.id
_entity.type
_entity.pdbx_description
1 polymer ?
#
loop_
_entity_poly.entity_id
_entity_poly.type
_entity_poly.pdbx_seq_one_letter_code
_entity_poly.pdbx_strand_id
1 'polypeptide(L)'
;MDSTLFSLGISILLAWAGYYAIYWFLFGREGKEKAIAGFEKVAIGAVLFGLALASQYIIALGANIYAQMANMTISVPLGDPTAELKYAYNVYHAYFSNATTDLGIFFGIFAVTNSLPFVQGYGMALIQVGGPVLTALSTILILSGTYAAASLMAMGWAPLAALGAVGVAYERTRGIGSFALSLASVLPPTLAIGAESISNAVPPSALEWPSGLSAALTAGLTNIGNLITLAMYLSVLGIVLSAVVYGFSRIFDEAGHHFALE
;
A
#
# COMPACT_ATOMS: atom_id res chain seq x y z
N MET A 1 5.53 16.59 -8.58
CA MET A 1 5.94 16.78 -7.17
C MET A 1 4.87 17.62 -6.51
N ASP A 2 3.96 16.98 -5.80
CA ASP A 2 3.09 17.71 -4.88
C ASP A 2 3.98 18.42 -3.86
N SER A 3 3.93 19.74 -3.86
CA SER A 3 4.76 20.63 -3.04
C SER A 3 4.50 20.43 -1.54
N THR A 4 3.42 19.74 -1.18
CA THR A 4 2.90 19.57 0.18
C THR A 4 3.74 18.62 1.02
N LEU A 5 4.09 17.42 0.54
CA LEU A 5 4.92 16.46 1.28
C LEU A 5 6.36 16.93 1.41
N PHE A 6 6.91 17.50 0.34
CA PHE A 6 8.23 18.09 0.36
C PHE A 6 8.29 19.32 1.29
N SER A 7 7.28 20.20 1.23
CA SER A 7 7.12 21.36 2.13
C SER A 7 6.96 20.94 3.59
N LEU A 8 6.13 19.94 3.88
CA LEU A 8 5.94 19.39 5.22
C LEU A 8 7.22 18.76 5.76
N GLY A 9 7.92 17.98 4.93
CA GLY A 9 9.19 17.40 5.33
C GLY A 9 10.26 18.45 5.65
N ILE A 10 10.39 19.47 4.79
CA ILE A 10 11.32 20.57 5.02
C ILE A 10 10.92 21.40 6.23
N SER A 11 9.63 21.69 6.43
CA SER A 11 9.19 22.48 7.59
C SER A 11 9.42 21.75 8.91
N ILE A 12 9.26 20.42 8.96
CA ILE A 12 9.60 19.60 10.13
C ILE A 12 11.12 19.61 10.37
N LEU A 13 11.93 19.44 9.32
CA LEU A 13 13.40 19.50 9.43
C LEU A 13 13.88 20.90 9.85
N LEU A 14 13.27 21.97 9.36
CA LEU A 14 13.56 23.35 9.73
C LEU A 14 13.11 23.66 11.17
N ALA A 15 11.98 23.13 11.62
CA ALA A 15 11.55 23.25 13.01
C ALA A 15 12.51 22.53 13.95
N TRP A 16 13.02 21.36 13.54
CA TRP A 16 14.03 20.61 14.28
C TRP A 16 15.39 21.33 14.30
N ALA A 17 15.81 21.91 13.18
CA ALA A 17 16.98 22.78 13.09
C ALA A 17 16.82 24.02 13.99
N GLY A 18 15.63 24.62 14.01
CA GLY A 18 15.28 25.77 14.82
C GLY A 18 15.36 25.47 16.32
N TYR A 19 14.94 24.28 16.75
CA TYR A 19 15.10 23.84 18.15
C TYR A 19 16.57 23.83 18.58
N TYR A 20 17.47 23.31 17.75
CA TYR A 20 18.91 23.32 18.05
C TYR A 20 19.57 24.71 17.88
N ALA A 21 19.04 25.55 16.99
CA ALA A 21 19.44 26.95 16.90
C ALA A 21 19.09 27.72 18.19
N ILE A 22 17.94 27.45 18.81
CA ILE A 22 17.56 28.03 20.11
C ILE A 22 18.56 27.61 21.20
N TYR A 23 18.99 26.35 21.21
CA TYR A 23 20.03 25.88 22.13
C TYR A 23 21.38 26.59 21.92
N TRP A 24 21.73 26.88 20.66
CA TRP A 24 22.95 27.62 20.31
C TRP A 24 22.94 29.08 20.78
N PHE A 25 21.78 29.73 20.74
CA PHE A 25 21.63 31.15 21.13
C PHE A 25 21.39 31.37 22.63
N LEU A 26 20.69 30.47 23.32
CA LEU A 26 20.29 30.67 24.72
C LEU A 26 21.26 30.07 25.75
N PHE A 27 22.09 29.10 25.38
CA PHE A 27 22.93 28.38 26.34
C PHE A 27 24.43 28.61 26.11
N GLY A 28 25.21 28.50 27.20
CA GLY A 28 26.66 28.71 27.21
C GLY A 28 27.44 27.61 26.47
N ARG A 29 28.72 27.39 26.84
CA ARG A 29 29.61 26.43 26.17
C ARG A 29 29.00 25.01 26.02
N GLU A 30 28.40 24.48 27.07
CA GLU A 30 27.75 23.16 27.05
C GLU A 30 26.51 23.11 26.13
N GLY A 31 25.83 24.24 25.94
CA GLY A 31 24.71 24.35 25.01
C GLY A 31 25.14 24.33 23.55
N LYS A 32 26.29 24.95 23.26
CA LYS A 32 26.87 24.99 21.91
C LYS A 32 27.37 23.62 21.45
N GLU A 33 27.98 22.84 22.34
CA GLU A 33 28.38 21.45 22.04
C GLU A 33 27.16 20.57 21.74
N LYS A 34 26.09 20.69 22.55
CA LYS A 34 24.82 19.97 22.29
C LYS A 34 24.11 20.42 21.02
N ALA A 35 24.22 21.69 20.66
CA ALA A 35 23.64 22.23 19.43
C ALA A 35 24.41 21.77 18.18
N ILE A 36 25.74 21.65 18.22
CA ILE A 36 26.54 21.11 17.09
C ILE A 36 26.14 19.65 16.82
N ALA A 37 26.15 18.81 17.86
CA ALA A 37 25.69 17.42 17.73
C ALA A 37 24.22 17.31 17.29
N GLY A 38 23.40 18.32 17.61
CA GLY A 38 22.02 18.44 17.13
C GLY A 38 21.90 18.78 15.65
N PHE A 39 22.70 19.74 15.16
CA PHE A 39 22.72 20.11 13.75
C PHE A 39 23.22 18.98 12.85
N GLU A 40 24.18 18.21 13.32
CA GLU A 40 24.66 17.01 12.62
C GLU A 40 23.55 15.97 12.45
N LYS A 41 22.79 15.69 13.51
CA LYS A 41 21.61 14.82 13.45
C LYS A 41 20.54 15.34 12.49
N VAL A 42 20.35 16.66 12.42
CA VAL A 42 19.45 17.31 11.45
C VAL A 42 19.93 17.09 10.02
N ALA A 43 21.23 17.24 9.76
CA ALA A 43 21.80 17.00 8.44
C ALA A 43 21.65 15.53 8.02
N ILE A 44 21.94 14.58 8.91
CA ILE A 44 21.76 13.14 8.66
C ILE A 44 20.28 12.81 8.38
N GLY A 45 19.36 13.34 9.18
CA GLY A 45 17.92 13.18 8.95
C GLY A 45 17.47 13.75 7.60
N ALA A 46 18.01 14.90 7.18
CA ALA A 46 17.72 15.49 5.87
C ALA A 46 18.21 14.60 4.72
N VAL A 47 19.41 14.01 4.84
CA VAL A 47 19.95 13.06 3.85
C VAL A 47 19.09 11.81 3.77
N LEU A 48 18.70 11.22 4.91
CA LEU A 48 17.84 10.04 4.95
C LEU A 48 16.44 10.31 4.37
N PHE A 49 15.87 11.48 4.65
CA PHE A 49 14.62 11.92 4.03
C PHE A 49 14.75 12.08 2.52
N GLY A 50 15.86 12.68 2.05
CA GLY A 50 16.18 12.79 0.62
C GLY A 50 16.31 11.42 -0.06
N LEU A 51 16.98 10.46 0.59
CA LEU A 51 17.09 9.09 0.10
C LEU A 51 15.73 8.38 0.05
N ALA A 52 14.87 8.60 1.04
CA ALA A 52 13.51 8.06 1.04
C ALA A 52 12.68 8.61 -0.13
N LEU A 53 12.76 9.92 -0.41
CA LEU A 53 12.11 10.50 -1.59
C LEU A 53 12.71 9.95 -2.90
N ALA A 54 14.03 9.85 -3.00
CA ALA A 54 14.69 9.29 -4.19
C ALA A 54 14.30 7.83 -4.44
N SER A 55 14.13 7.04 -3.38
CA SER A 55 13.74 5.63 -3.51
C SER A 55 12.34 5.45 -4.12
N GLN A 56 11.40 6.37 -3.87
CA GLN A 56 10.08 6.36 -4.53
C GLN A 56 10.23 6.48 -6.06
N TYR A 57 11.09 7.38 -6.53
CA TYR A 57 11.37 7.55 -7.95
C TYR A 57 12.07 6.33 -8.56
N ILE A 58 12.98 5.70 -7.82
CA ILE A 58 13.67 4.48 -8.28
C ILE A 58 12.67 3.34 -8.42
N ILE A 59 11.74 3.18 -7.46
CA ILE A 59 10.68 2.16 -7.55
C ILE A 59 9.77 2.44 -8.75
N ALA A 60 9.35 3.69 -8.95
CA ALA A 60 8.56 4.10 -10.11
C ALA A 60 9.27 3.82 -11.44
N LEU A 61 10.58 4.05 -11.52
CA LEU A 61 11.38 3.76 -12.70
C LEU A 61 11.50 2.25 -12.94
N GLY A 62 11.79 1.47 -11.89
CA GLY A 62 11.80 0.01 -11.96
C GLY A 62 10.47 -0.58 -12.41
N ALA A 63 9.35 0.01 -11.96
CA ALA A 63 8.01 -0.38 -12.37
C ALA A 63 7.75 -0.11 -13.85
N ASN A 64 8.19 1.04 -14.38
CA ASN A 64 8.11 1.34 -15.82
C ASN A 64 8.90 0.34 -16.66
N ILE A 65 10.10 -0.05 -16.23
CA ILE A 65 10.89 -1.08 -16.90
C ILE A 65 10.16 -2.42 -16.88
N TYR A 66 9.65 -2.83 -15.72
CA TYR A 66 8.86 -4.06 -15.60
C TYR A 66 7.64 -4.04 -16.52
N ALA A 67 6.90 -2.93 -16.57
CA ALA A 67 5.74 -2.78 -17.43
C ALA A 67 6.09 -2.89 -18.92
N GLN A 68 7.22 -2.32 -19.34
CA GLN A 68 7.73 -2.50 -20.70
C GLN A 68 8.06 -3.97 -21.00
N MET A 69 8.68 -4.69 -20.06
CA MET A 69 8.96 -6.13 -20.23
C MET A 69 7.69 -6.99 -20.24
N ALA A 70 6.68 -6.61 -19.47
CA ALA A 70 5.40 -7.30 -19.36
C ALA A 70 4.37 -6.88 -20.43
N ASN A 71 4.72 -5.95 -21.34
CA ASN A 71 3.79 -5.31 -22.29
C ASN A 71 2.54 -4.72 -21.62
N MET A 72 2.71 -4.14 -20.44
CA MET A 72 1.65 -3.46 -19.68
C MET A 72 1.83 -1.95 -19.80
N THR A 73 0.72 -1.21 -19.82
CA THR A 73 0.75 0.26 -19.76
C THR A 73 0.52 0.67 -18.32
N ILE A 74 1.46 1.41 -17.72
CA ILE A 74 1.26 2.06 -16.42
C ILE A 74 0.68 3.45 -16.69
N SER A 75 -0.57 3.66 -16.30
CA SER A 75 -1.27 4.94 -16.43
C SER A 75 -1.32 5.73 -15.13
N VAL A 76 -0.83 5.13 -14.04
CA VAL A 76 -0.85 5.73 -12.69
C VAL A 76 0.05 6.97 -12.64
N PRO A 77 -0.39 8.07 -12.01
CA PRO A 77 0.44 9.26 -11.81
C PRO A 77 1.55 8.98 -10.77
N LEU A 78 2.66 8.39 -11.23
CA LEU A 78 3.84 8.13 -10.39
C LEU A 78 4.59 9.43 -10.09
N GLY A 79 4.98 9.64 -8.82
CA GLY A 79 5.67 10.83 -8.32
C GLY A 79 4.81 11.78 -7.49
N ASP A 80 3.54 11.43 -7.25
CA ASP A 80 2.69 12.05 -6.23
C ASP A 80 2.09 10.96 -5.33
N PRO A 81 2.63 10.79 -4.10
CA PRO A 81 2.18 9.76 -3.17
C PRO A 81 0.68 9.85 -2.86
N THR A 82 0.11 11.05 -2.87
CA THR A 82 -1.31 11.24 -2.54
C THR A 82 -2.19 10.77 -3.68
N ALA A 83 -1.86 11.14 -4.92
CA ALA A 83 -2.57 10.68 -6.11
C ALA A 83 -2.42 9.18 -6.33
N GLU A 84 -1.21 8.63 -6.13
CA GLU A 84 -0.93 7.19 -6.19
C GLU A 84 -1.80 6.39 -5.22
N LEU A 85 -1.84 6.80 -3.95
CA LEU A 85 -2.62 6.13 -2.93
C LEU A 85 -4.12 6.27 -3.15
N LYS A 86 -4.57 7.41 -3.67
CA LYS A 86 -5.99 7.63 -4.01
C LYS A 86 -6.41 6.76 -5.18
N TYR A 87 -5.54 6.61 -6.18
CA TYR A 87 -5.75 5.68 -7.28
C TYR A 87 -5.85 4.24 -6.77
N ALA A 88 -4.86 3.80 -5.99
CA ALA A 88 -4.81 2.47 -5.40
C ALA A 88 -6.08 2.17 -4.57
N TYR A 89 -6.49 3.12 -3.72
CA TYR A 89 -7.71 3.01 -2.93
C TYR A 89 -8.95 2.79 -3.80
N ASN A 90 -9.14 3.59 -4.85
CA ASN A 90 -10.32 3.47 -5.71
C ASN A 90 -10.38 2.11 -6.39
N VAL A 91 -9.25 1.58 -6.86
CA VAL A 91 -9.16 0.27 -7.50
C VAL A 91 -9.47 -0.85 -6.50
N TYR A 92 -8.81 -0.86 -5.34
CA TYR A 92 -9.06 -1.89 -4.31
C TYR A 92 -10.48 -1.80 -3.74
N HIS A 93 -11.02 -0.60 -3.55
CA HIS A 93 -12.40 -0.41 -3.12
C HIS A 93 -13.39 -0.92 -4.17
N ALA A 94 -13.12 -0.72 -5.47
CA ALA A 94 -13.96 -1.28 -6.52
C ALA A 94 -14.00 -2.82 -6.45
N TYR A 95 -12.85 -3.47 -6.26
CA TYR A 95 -12.78 -4.92 -6.04
C TYR A 95 -13.55 -5.37 -4.78
N PHE A 96 -13.43 -4.63 -3.68
CA PHE A 96 -14.15 -4.91 -2.45
C PHE A 96 -15.67 -4.78 -2.63
N SER A 97 -16.12 -3.69 -3.26
CA SER A 97 -17.53 -3.43 -3.52
C SER A 97 -18.14 -4.51 -4.43
N ASN A 98 -17.43 -4.87 -5.51
CA ASN A 98 -17.89 -5.90 -6.45
C ASN A 98 -17.96 -7.27 -5.75
N ALA A 99 -16.91 -7.67 -5.02
CA ALA A 99 -16.93 -8.92 -4.27
C ALA A 99 -18.06 -8.98 -3.21
N THR A 100 -18.37 -7.85 -2.56
CA THR A 100 -19.47 -7.77 -1.58
C THR A 100 -20.82 -7.94 -2.24
N THR A 101 -21.06 -7.22 -3.34
CA THR A 101 -22.29 -7.34 -4.14
C THR A 101 -22.46 -8.77 -4.63
N ASP A 102 -21.38 -9.37 -5.13
CA ASP A 102 -21.42 -10.71 -5.69
C ASP A 102 -21.74 -11.76 -4.62
N LEU A 103 -21.05 -11.73 -3.48
CA LEU A 103 -21.37 -12.60 -2.35
C LEU A 103 -22.83 -12.42 -1.90
N GLY A 104 -23.33 -11.18 -1.88
CA GLY A 104 -24.73 -10.88 -1.59
C GLY A 104 -25.70 -11.53 -2.58
N ILE A 105 -25.42 -11.47 -3.89
CA ILE A 105 -26.21 -12.13 -4.92
C ILE A 105 -26.18 -13.65 -4.74
N PHE A 106 -25.01 -14.25 -4.51
CA PHE A 106 -24.88 -15.69 -4.30
C PHE A 106 -25.71 -16.17 -3.09
N PHE A 107 -25.57 -15.51 -1.94
CA PHE A 107 -26.33 -15.86 -0.73
C PHE A 107 -27.83 -15.61 -0.91
N GLY A 108 -28.23 -14.59 -1.66
CA GLY A 108 -29.62 -14.35 -2.04
C GLY A 108 -30.19 -15.50 -2.88
N ILE A 109 -29.47 -15.93 -3.92
CA ILE A 109 -29.86 -17.07 -4.76
C ILE A 109 -29.95 -18.35 -3.93
N PHE A 110 -28.96 -18.60 -3.08
CA PHE A 110 -28.93 -19.77 -2.20
C PHE A 110 -30.11 -19.79 -1.22
N ALA A 111 -30.43 -18.66 -0.59
CA ALA A 111 -31.57 -18.54 0.33
C ALA A 111 -32.90 -18.85 -0.38
N VAL A 112 -33.10 -18.34 -1.60
CA VAL A 112 -34.31 -18.61 -2.38
C VAL A 112 -34.38 -20.08 -2.80
N THR A 113 -33.30 -20.65 -3.34
CA THR A 113 -33.27 -22.04 -3.82
C THR A 113 -33.37 -23.07 -2.68
N ASN A 114 -32.94 -22.73 -1.47
CA ASN A 114 -33.05 -23.60 -0.29
C ASN A 114 -34.39 -23.44 0.48
N SER A 115 -35.13 -22.35 0.23
CA SER A 115 -36.43 -22.11 0.89
C SER A 115 -37.58 -22.98 0.34
N LEU A 116 -37.44 -23.54 -0.86
CA LEU A 116 -38.47 -24.33 -1.54
C LEU A 116 -38.05 -25.81 -1.58
N PRO A 117 -38.84 -26.74 -1.01
CA PRO A 117 -38.45 -28.15 -0.88
C PRO A 117 -38.24 -28.87 -2.23
N PHE A 118 -38.87 -28.41 -3.31
CA PHE A 118 -38.67 -28.96 -4.66
C PHE A 118 -37.46 -28.35 -5.40
N VAL A 119 -36.81 -27.33 -4.83
CA VAL A 119 -35.61 -26.65 -5.40
C VAL A 119 -34.34 -26.93 -4.58
N GLN A 120 -34.46 -27.57 -3.41
CA GLN A 120 -33.33 -27.90 -2.53
C GLN A 120 -32.20 -28.69 -3.21
N GLY A 121 -32.52 -29.59 -4.14
CA GLY A 121 -31.51 -30.31 -4.92
C GLY A 121 -30.59 -29.39 -5.73
N TYR A 122 -31.13 -28.26 -6.22
CA TYR A 122 -30.34 -27.22 -6.91
C TYR A 122 -29.49 -26.42 -5.94
N GLY A 123 -29.95 -26.19 -4.71
CA GLY A 123 -29.17 -25.50 -3.67
C GLY A 123 -27.88 -26.24 -3.29
N MET A 124 -27.94 -27.58 -3.19
CA MET A 124 -26.74 -28.41 -2.92
C MET A 124 -25.77 -28.44 -4.11
N ALA A 125 -26.29 -28.49 -5.35
CA ALA A 125 -25.47 -28.38 -6.55
C ALA A 125 -24.80 -27.00 -6.67
N LEU A 126 -25.51 -25.93 -6.30
CA LEU A 126 -25.00 -24.56 -6.26
C LEU A 126 -23.85 -24.40 -5.27
N ILE A 127 -23.91 -25.02 -4.09
CA ILE A 127 -22.80 -25.00 -3.13
C ILE A 127 -21.59 -25.80 -3.64
N GLN A 128 -21.80 -26.95 -4.26
CA GLN A 128 -20.69 -27.77 -4.76
C GLN A 128 -19.95 -27.10 -5.92
N VAL A 129 -20.67 -26.48 -6.84
CA VAL A 129 -20.09 -25.75 -7.98
C VAL A 129 -19.61 -24.35 -7.56
N GLY A 130 -20.34 -23.70 -6.65
CA GLY A 130 -20.04 -22.36 -6.13
C GLY A 130 -19.00 -22.32 -5.02
N GLY A 131 -18.62 -23.45 -4.41
CA GLY A 131 -17.63 -23.50 -3.33
C GLY A 131 -16.27 -22.86 -3.67
N PRO A 132 -15.67 -23.18 -4.83
CA PRO A 132 -14.45 -22.52 -5.30
C PRO A 132 -14.66 -21.01 -5.56
N VAL A 133 -15.80 -20.62 -6.12
CA VAL A 133 -16.17 -19.21 -6.36
C VAL A 133 -16.29 -18.44 -5.06
N LEU A 134 -16.99 -19.00 -4.08
CA LEU A 134 -17.15 -18.43 -2.74
C LEU A 134 -15.81 -18.24 -2.04
N THR A 135 -14.92 -19.22 -2.15
CA THR A 135 -13.59 -19.16 -1.55
C THR A 135 -12.77 -18.04 -2.20
N ALA A 136 -12.73 -17.99 -3.53
CA ALA A 136 -12.03 -16.94 -4.27
C ALA A 136 -12.59 -15.54 -3.95
N LEU A 137 -13.92 -15.37 -3.99
CA LEU A 137 -14.58 -14.10 -3.65
C LEU A 137 -14.32 -13.67 -2.21
N SER A 138 -14.33 -14.61 -1.25
CA SER A 138 -14.02 -14.31 0.15
C SER A 138 -12.57 -13.87 0.32
N THR A 139 -11.63 -14.53 -0.37
CA THR A 139 -10.22 -14.12 -0.38
C THR A 139 -10.03 -12.74 -1.02
N ILE A 140 -10.69 -12.49 -2.17
CA ILE A 140 -10.66 -11.17 -2.82
C ILE A 140 -11.23 -10.11 -1.89
N LEU A 141 -12.38 -10.35 -1.26
CA LEU A 141 -13.02 -9.44 -0.33
C LEU A 141 -12.09 -9.05 0.83
N ILE A 142 -11.45 -10.06 1.45
CA ILE A 142 -10.54 -9.83 2.58
C ILE A 142 -9.31 -9.05 2.10
N LEU A 143 -8.65 -9.50 1.03
CA LEU A 143 -7.40 -8.91 0.56
C LEU A 143 -7.61 -7.50 0.00
N SER A 144 -8.62 -7.30 -0.86
CA SER A 144 -8.93 -5.98 -1.41
C SER A 144 -9.35 -5.00 -0.31
N GLY A 145 -10.12 -5.45 0.68
CA GLY A 145 -10.45 -4.67 1.87
C GLY A 145 -9.20 -4.27 2.65
N THR A 146 -8.27 -5.20 2.88
CA THR A 146 -7.01 -4.89 3.56
C THR A 146 -6.14 -3.92 2.78
N TYR A 147 -6.05 -4.03 1.45
CA TYR A 147 -5.25 -3.11 0.65
C TYR A 147 -5.91 -1.74 0.50
N ALA A 148 -7.24 -1.66 0.41
CA ALA A 148 -7.95 -0.38 0.45
C ALA A 148 -7.72 0.33 1.80
N ALA A 149 -7.82 -0.40 2.91
CA ALA A 149 -7.50 0.13 4.23
C ALA A 149 -6.03 0.54 4.35
N ALA A 150 -5.11 -0.27 3.82
CA ALA A 150 -3.68 0.05 3.79
C ALA A 150 -3.41 1.31 2.96
N SER A 151 -4.07 1.50 1.80
CA SER A 151 -3.95 2.71 0.99
C SER A 151 -4.42 3.96 1.75
N LEU A 152 -5.54 3.87 2.46
CA LEU A 152 -6.02 4.97 3.33
C LEU A 152 -5.07 5.25 4.49
N MET A 153 -4.60 4.22 5.18
CA MET A 153 -3.64 4.38 6.26
C MET A 153 -2.32 4.99 5.75
N ALA A 154 -1.83 4.55 4.59
CA ALA A 154 -0.61 5.04 3.98
C ALA A 154 -0.70 6.54 3.63
N MET A 155 -1.89 7.09 3.36
CA MET A 155 -2.06 8.54 3.18
C MET A 155 -1.70 9.30 4.47
N GLY A 156 -1.94 8.69 5.63
CA GLY A 156 -1.51 9.22 6.93
C GLY A 156 -0.03 9.01 7.23
N TRP A 157 0.60 7.96 6.68
CA TRP A 157 2.02 7.67 6.88
C TRP A 157 2.97 8.50 6.00
N ALA A 158 2.55 8.87 4.79
CA ALA A 158 3.35 9.69 3.89
C ALA A 158 3.87 10.99 4.54
N PRO A 159 3.06 11.80 5.26
CA PRO A 159 3.57 12.98 5.97
C PRO A 159 4.43 12.65 7.20
N LEU A 160 4.34 11.44 7.75
CA LEU A 160 5.16 10.98 8.87
C LEU A 160 6.58 10.57 8.45
N ALA A 161 6.90 10.51 7.15
CA ALA A 161 8.24 10.19 6.65
C ALA A 161 9.33 11.08 7.28
N ALA A 162 9.05 12.37 7.44
CA ALA A 162 9.98 13.32 8.04
C ALA A 162 10.21 13.04 9.54
N LEU A 163 9.17 12.61 10.26
CA LEU A 163 9.30 12.18 11.65
C LEU A 163 10.06 10.85 11.76
N GLY A 164 9.89 9.95 10.79
CA GLY A 164 10.72 8.74 10.67
C GLY A 164 12.20 9.07 10.50
N ALA A 165 12.53 10.05 9.65
CA ALA A 165 13.91 10.52 9.46
C ALA A 165 14.53 11.11 10.73
N VAL A 166 13.76 11.90 11.48
CA VAL A 166 14.16 12.38 12.81
C VAL A 166 14.36 11.20 13.76
N GLY A 167 13.45 10.22 13.74
CA GLY A 167 13.50 9.03 14.59
C GLY A 167 14.71 8.13 14.35
N VAL A 168 15.19 8.01 13.10
CA VAL A 168 16.41 7.25 12.77
C VAL A 168 17.67 7.91 13.33
N ALA A 169 17.69 9.24 13.44
CA ALA A 169 18.83 9.98 13.97
C ALA A 169 19.04 9.82 15.49
N TYR A 170 18.12 9.17 16.20
CA TYR A 170 18.27 8.85 17.62
C TYR A 170 18.32 7.33 17.84
N GLU A 171 19.35 6.85 18.55
CA GLU A 171 19.55 5.42 18.82
C GLU A 171 18.33 4.74 19.45
N ARG A 172 17.66 5.41 20.40
CA ARG A 172 16.51 4.86 21.12
C ARG A 172 15.26 4.68 20.25
N THR A 173 15.12 5.46 19.19
CA THR A 173 13.96 5.41 18.29
C THR A 173 14.31 4.89 16.91
N ARG A 174 15.55 4.43 16.69
CA ARG A 174 16.09 4.10 15.37
C ARG A 174 15.26 3.08 14.62
N GLY A 175 14.92 1.97 15.28
CA GLY A 175 14.12 0.90 14.65
C GLY A 175 12.70 1.33 14.28
N ILE A 176 12.08 2.21 15.07
CA ILE A 176 10.74 2.74 14.77
C ILE A 176 10.83 3.78 13.64
N GLY A 177 11.88 4.60 13.65
CA GLY A 177 12.14 5.59 12.60
C GLY A 177 12.42 4.94 11.25
N SER A 178 13.25 3.88 11.21
CA SER A 178 13.62 3.19 9.97
C SER A 178 12.44 2.43 9.40
N PHE A 179 11.61 1.84 10.27
CA PHE A 179 10.34 1.23 9.88
C PHE A 179 9.38 2.28 9.29
N ALA A 180 9.16 3.40 9.97
CA ALA A 180 8.27 4.46 9.48
C ALA A 180 8.75 5.05 8.13
N LEU A 181 10.06 5.26 7.97
CA LEU A 181 10.66 5.70 6.70
C LEU A 181 10.49 4.67 5.59
N SER A 182 10.68 3.39 5.90
CA SER A 182 10.48 2.31 4.92
C SER A 182 9.03 2.24 4.46
N LEU A 183 8.06 2.36 5.37
CA LEU A 183 6.65 2.35 5.02
C LEU A 183 6.29 3.57 4.16
N ALA A 184 6.72 4.77 4.55
CA ALA A 184 6.37 5.98 3.82
C ALA A 184 7.02 6.07 2.43
N SER A 185 8.19 5.47 2.23
CA SER A 185 8.87 5.41 0.92
C SER A 185 8.31 4.30 0.01
N VAL A 186 8.01 3.12 0.56
CA VAL A 186 7.67 1.94 -0.25
C VAL A 186 6.17 1.82 -0.51
N LEU A 187 5.32 2.12 0.48
CA LEU A 187 3.88 1.85 0.38
C LEU A 187 3.20 2.58 -0.78
N PRO A 188 3.41 3.89 -1.02
CA PRO A 188 2.71 4.61 -2.10
C PRO A 188 2.95 3.99 -3.48
N PRO A 189 4.20 3.87 -3.98
CA PRO A 189 4.40 3.36 -5.32
C PRO A 189 4.02 1.88 -5.41
N THR A 190 4.32 1.06 -4.39
CA THR A 190 4.06 -0.39 -4.46
C THR A 190 2.56 -0.71 -4.46
N LEU A 191 1.75 0.03 -3.69
CA LEU A 191 0.29 -0.15 -3.71
C LEU A 191 -0.33 0.33 -5.02
N ALA A 192 0.15 1.42 -5.59
CA ALA A 192 -0.31 1.96 -6.87
C ALA A 192 0.03 1.03 -8.04
N ILE A 193 1.28 0.58 -8.11
CA ILE A 193 1.74 -0.38 -9.13
C ILE A 193 1.01 -1.72 -8.97
N GLY A 194 0.81 -2.17 -7.73
CA GLY A 194 0.01 -3.35 -7.43
C GLY A 194 -1.40 -3.24 -7.99
N ALA A 195 -2.08 -2.12 -7.71
CA ALA A 195 -3.44 -1.87 -8.19
C ALA A 195 -3.51 -1.85 -9.72
N GLU A 196 -2.54 -1.22 -10.39
CA GLU A 196 -2.45 -1.17 -11.85
C GLU A 196 -2.16 -2.54 -12.48
N SER A 197 -1.27 -3.32 -11.87
CA SER A 197 -0.95 -4.65 -12.38
C SER A 197 -2.17 -5.57 -12.31
N ILE A 198 -2.95 -5.43 -11.24
CA ILE A 198 -4.16 -6.21 -10.99
C ILE A 198 -5.28 -5.77 -11.94
N SER A 199 -5.49 -4.46 -12.12
CA SER A 199 -6.52 -3.92 -13.01
C SER A 199 -6.27 -4.26 -14.48
N ASN A 200 -5.01 -4.28 -14.90
CA ASN A 200 -4.62 -4.70 -16.24
C ASN A 200 -4.79 -6.22 -16.46
N ALA A 201 -4.54 -7.04 -15.43
CA ALA A 201 -4.73 -8.49 -15.53
C ALA A 201 -6.21 -8.90 -15.48
N VAL A 202 -6.98 -8.31 -14.57
CA VAL A 202 -8.41 -8.57 -14.39
C VAL A 202 -9.13 -7.25 -14.12
N PRO A 203 -9.78 -6.62 -15.11
CA PRO A 203 -10.44 -5.34 -14.89
C PRO A 203 -11.58 -5.49 -13.86
N PRO A 204 -11.87 -4.47 -13.03
CA PRO A 204 -12.92 -4.55 -12.01
C PRO A 204 -14.30 -4.91 -12.58
N SER A 205 -14.59 -4.51 -13.82
CA SER A 205 -15.82 -4.85 -14.54
C SER A 205 -15.94 -6.34 -14.89
N ALA A 206 -14.82 -7.08 -14.95
CA ALA A 206 -14.85 -8.54 -15.17
C ALA A 206 -15.42 -9.32 -13.99
N LEU A 207 -15.59 -8.65 -12.84
CA LEU A 207 -16.24 -9.22 -11.65
C LEU A 207 -17.74 -8.93 -11.60
N GLU A 208 -18.28 -8.03 -12.43
CA GLU A 208 -19.70 -7.72 -12.37
C GLU A 208 -20.54 -8.96 -12.70
N TRP A 209 -21.29 -9.46 -11.71
CA TRP A 209 -22.19 -10.59 -11.93
C TRP A 209 -23.29 -10.18 -12.91
N PRO A 210 -23.52 -10.92 -14.01
CA PRO A 210 -24.61 -10.61 -14.92
C PRO A 210 -25.97 -10.64 -14.21
N SER A 211 -26.84 -9.71 -14.61
CA SER A 211 -28.19 -9.59 -14.07
C SER A 211 -29.07 -10.74 -14.55
N GLY A 212 -29.66 -11.48 -13.60
CA GLY A 212 -30.60 -12.57 -13.85
C GLY A 212 -30.08 -13.95 -13.46
N LEU A 213 -30.98 -14.80 -12.94
CA LEU A 213 -30.65 -16.10 -12.33
C LEU A 213 -29.92 -17.07 -13.29
N SER A 214 -30.36 -17.15 -14.55
CA SER A 214 -29.78 -18.05 -15.55
C SER A 214 -28.39 -17.58 -16.02
N ALA A 215 -28.22 -16.27 -16.21
CA ALA A 215 -26.93 -15.68 -16.55
C ALA A 215 -25.95 -15.81 -15.38
N ALA A 216 -26.43 -15.65 -14.15
CA ALA A 216 -25.63 -15.81 -12.94
C ALA A 216 -25.08 -17.24 -12.76
N LEU A 217 -25.90 -18.25 -13.04
CA LEU A 217 -25.49 -19.66 -13.00
C LEU A 217 -24.49 -20.04 -14.10
N THR A 218 -24.62 -19.46 -15.29
CA THR A 218 -23.76 -19.80 -16.43
C THR A 218 -22.44 -19.05 -16.39
N ALA A 219 -22.47 -17.76 -16.04
CA ALA A 219 -21.28 -16.92 -15.95
C ALA A 219 -20.41 -17.25 -14.73
N GLY A 220 -21.03 -17.72 -13.64
CA GLY A 220 -20.33 -18.14 -12.41
C GLY A 220 -19.31 -19.26 -12.65
N LEU A 221 -19.48 -20.08 -13.70
CA LEU A 221 -18.55 -21.14 -14.10
C LEU A 221 -17.42 -20.63 -15.02
N THR A 222 -17.70 -19.68 -15.90
CA THR A 222 -16.69 -19.10 -16.82
C THR A 222 -15.80 -18.06 -16.16
N ASN A 223 -16.30 -17.34 -15.15
CA ASN A 223 -15.54 -16.29 -14.45
C ASN A 223 -14.62 -16.83 -13.33
N ILE A 224 -14.65 -18.14 -13.05
CA ILE A 224 -13.81 -18.78 -12.02
C ILE A 224 -12.33 -18.54 -12.28
N GLY A 225 -11.89 -18.64 -13.54
CA GLY A 225 -10.49 -18.43 -13.91
C GLY A 225 -10.00 -17.03 -13.56
N ASN A 226 -10.82 -16.00 -13.82
CA ASN A 226 -10.49 -14.61 -13.52
C ASN A 226 -10.48 -14.35 -12.00
N LEU A 227 -11.43 -14.93 -11.26
CA LEU A 227 -11.49 -14.84 -9.80
C LEU A 227 -10.27 -15.47 -9.11
N ILE A 228 -9.87 -16.67 -9.53
CA ILE A 228 -8.68 -17.34 -9.00
C ILE A 228 -7.42 -16.54 -9.32
N THR A 229 -7.30 -16.08 -10.57
CA THR A 229 -6.16 -15.28 -11.02
C THR A 229 -6.03 -14.00 -10.19
N LEU A 230 -7.14 -13.30 -9.96
CA LEU A 230 -7.18 -12.09 -9.13
C LEU A 230 -6.77 -12.38 -7.67
N ALA A 231 -7.30 -13.44 -7.07
CA ALA A 231 -6.95 -13.84 -5.70
C ALA A 231 -5.45 -14.18 -5.57
N MET A 232 -4.87 -14.81 -6.59
CA MET A 232 -3.43 -15.09 -6.66
C MET A 232 -2.60 -13.81 -6.75
N TYR A 233 -2.95 -12.88 -7.64
CA TYR A 233 -2.23 -11.60 -7.75
C TYR A 233 -2.29 -10.77 -6.48
N LEU A 234 -3.46 -10.69 -5.84
CA LEU A 234 -3.61 -10.02 -4.55
C LEU A 234 -2.72 -10.67 -3.47
N SER A 235 -2.66 -12.02 -3.43
CA SER A 235 -1.81 -12.72 -2.47
C SER A 235 -0.31 -12.46 -2.70
N VAL A 236 0.12 -12.47 -3.97
CA VAL A 236 1.51 -12.18 -4.36
C VAL A 236 1.89 -10.74 -3.99
N LEU A 237 0.98 -9.78 -4.18
CA LEU A 237 1.20 -8.39 -3.77
C LEU A 237 1.53 -8.29 -2.28
N GLY A 238 0.83 -9.01 -1.41
CA GLY A 238 1.10 -9.02 0.02
C GLY A 238 2.50 -9.53 0.38
N ILE A 239 2.96 -10.57 -0.32
CA ILE A 239 4.31 -11.13 -0.13
C ILE A 239 5.37 -10.11 -0.58
N VAL A 240 5.17 -9.50 -1.76
CA VAL A 240 6.09 -8.49 -2.30
C VAL A 240 6.17 -7.27 -1.39
N LEU A 241 5.03 -6.72 -0.96
CA LEU A 241 4.98 -5.60 -0.02
C LEU A 241 5.75 -5.91 1.27
N SER A 242 5.52 -7.08 1.86
CA SER A 242 6.18 -7.49 3.10
C SER A 242 7.70 -7.61 2.92
N ALA A 243 8.14 -8.20 1.81
CA ALA A 243 9.56 -8.36 1.50
C ALA A 243 10.25 -7.01 1.25
N VAL A 244 9.62 -6.11 0.48
CA VAL A 244 10.19 -4.80 0.16
C VAL A 244 10.25 -3.91 1.40
N VAL A 245 9.18 -3.86 2.20
CA VAL A 245 9.16 -3.11 3.48
C VAL A 245 10.26 -3.62 4.41
N TYR A 246 10.41 -4.93 4.55
CA TYR A 246 11.49 -5.50 5.37
C TYR A 246 12.89 -5.13 4.85
N GLY A 247 13.11 -5.23 3.54
CA GLY A 247 14.37 -4.87 2.91
C GLY A 247 14.75 -3.40 3.14
N PHE A 248 13.81 -2.48 2.90
CA PHE A 248 14.03 -1.05 3.12
C PHE A 248 14.20 -0.69 4.60
N SER A 249 13.45 -1.32 5.50
CA SER A 249 13.62 -1.12 6.94
C SER A 249 15.05 -1.46 7.38
N ARG A 250 15.64 -2.54 6.84
CA ARG A 250 17.01 -2.93 7.13
C ARG A 250 18.05 -1.99 6.52
N ILE A 251 17.86 -1.53 5.29
CA ILE A 251 18.74 -0.54 4.65
C ILE A 251 18.78 0.75 5.49
N PHE A 252 17.63 1.24 5.95
CA PHE A 252 17.58 2.46 6.77
C PHE A 252 18.10 2.25 8.19
N ASP A 253 17.97 1.06 8.77
CA ASP A 253 18.56 0.75 10.07
C ASP A 253 20.09 0.65 10.00
N GLU A 254 20.64 0.01 8.96
CA GLU A 254 22.08 -0.07 8.70
C GLU A 254 22.68 1.31 8.38
N ALA A 255 22.01 2.11 7.54
CA ALA A 255 22.40 3.49 7.28
C ALA A 255 22.42 4.31 8.57
N GLY A 256 21.36 4.20 9.39
CA GLY A 256 21.30 4.84 10.71
C GLY A 256 22.42 4.39 11.65
N HIS A 257 22.87 3.13 11.58
CA HIS A 257 23.99 2.63 12.36
C HIS A 257 25.34 3.19 11.91
N HIS A 258 25.54 3.38 10.61
CA HIS A 258 26.78 3.97 10.08
C HIS A 258 26.88 5.47 10.38
N PHE A 259 25.76 6.18 10.46
CA PHE A 259 25.74 7.62 10.77
C PHE A 259 25.64 7.94 12.27
N ALA A 260 25.34 6.97 13.14
CA ALA A 260 25.23 7.19 14.59
C ALA A 260 26.53 6.85 15.36
N LEU A 261 27.59 6.39 14.69
CA LEU A 261 28.86 5.98 15.30
C LEU A 261 29.88 7.13 15.48
N GLU A 262 29.43 8.39 15.48
CA GLU A 262 30.26 9.56 15.86
C GLU A 262 29.69 10.29 17.09
#